data_AF-A0A920JIC6-F1
#
_entry.id   AF-A0A920JIC6-F1
#
_cell.length_a   1.000
_cell.length_b   1.000
_cell.length_c   1.000
_cell.angle_alpha   90.00
_cell.angle_beta   90.00
_cell.angle_gamma   90.00
#
_symmetry.space_group_name_H-M   'P 1'
#
loop_
_entity.id
_entity.type
_entity.pdbx_description
1 polymer ?
#
loop_
_entity_poly.entity_id
_entity_poly.type
_entity_poly.pdbx_seq_one_letter_code
_entity_poly.pdbx_strand_id
1 'polypeptide(L)'
;MSDLTQCRHYDYVPIIDREPFKLPDGARVAILPYINIEHFPAAIPGTSLIPGTAAFSPDPLNYGWRDYGNRVGLWRMMELMDKLG
;
A
#
# COMPACT_ATOMS: atom_id res chain seq x y z
N MET A 1 -23.65 2.92 24.85
CA MET A 1 -23.18 2.44 23.53
C MET A 1 -21.68 2.62 23.33
N SER A 2 -20.98 3.44 24.14
CA SER A 2 -19.50 3.55 24.15
C SER A 2 -18.78 2.22 24.37
N ASP A 3 -19.38 1.29 25.11
CA ASP A 3 -18.72 0.05 25.52
C ASP A 3 -18.60 -0.98 24.38
N LEU A 4 -19.26 -0.74 23.25
CA LEU A 4 -19.15 -1.57 22.05
C LEU A 4 -18.07 -1.06 21.08
N THR A 5 -17.48 0.10 21.33
CA THR A 5 -16.46 0.62 20.42
C THR A 5 -15.10 -0.02 20.69
N GLN A 6 -14.51 -0.60 19.66
CA GLN A 6 -13.14 -1.15 19.72
C GLN A 6 -12.08 -0.04 19.62
N CYS A 7 -12.45 1.18 19.21
CA CYS A 7 -11.54 2.29 19.04
C CYS A 7 -12.06 3.54 19.74
N ARG A 8 -11.22 4.19 20.57
CA ARG A 8 -11.57 5.41 21.32
C ARG A 8 -11.90 6.64 20.46
N HIS A 9 -11.64 6.57 19.15
CA HIS A 9 -11.70 7.73 18.26
C HIS A 9 -13.04 7.86 17.53
N TYR A 10 -13.87 6.81 17.53
CA TYR A 10 -15.15 6.80 16.82
C TYR A 10 -16.10 5.82 17.50
N ASP A 11 -17.40 6.15 17.51
CA ASP A 11 -18.43 5.27 18.06
C ASP A 11 -18.70 4.08 17.14
N TYR A 12 -19.08 2.94 17.74
CA TYR A 12 -19.54 1.79 16.98
C TYR A 12 -20.91 2.08 16.36
N VAL A 13 -21.00 1.93 15.03
CA VAL A 13 -22.27 1.99 14.29
C VAL A 13 -22.37 0.72 13.42
N PRO A 14 -23.32 -0.20 13.72
CA PRO A 14 -23.52 -1.40 12.93
C PRO A 14 -24.04 -1.05 11.53
N ILE A 15 -23.78 -1.92 10.55
CA ILE A 15 -24.10 -1.63 9.14
C ILE A 15 -25.58 -1.30 8.90
N ILE A 16 -26.49 -1.86 9.69
CA ILE A 16 -27.94 -1.63 9.60
C ILE A 16 -28.37 -0.23 10.07
N ASP A 17 -27.57 0.41 10.92
CA ASP A 17 -27.84 1.74 11.48
C ASP A 17 -27.01 2.83 10.78
N ARG A 18 -26.19 2.47 9.78
CA ARG A 18 -25.39 3.44 9.03
C ARG A 18 -26.26 4.22 8.08
N GLU A 19 -26.25 5.53 8.21
CA GLU A 19 -26.87 6.44 7.24
C GLU A 19 -26.29 6.22 5.83
N PRO A 20 -27.13 6.27 4.78
CA PRO A 20 -26.66 6.13 3.40
C PRO A 20 -25.62 7.18 3.03
N PHE A 21 -24.40 6.72 2.73
CA PHE A 21 -23.33 7.59 2.27
C PHE A 21 -23.46 7.88 0.77
N LYS A 22 -23.51 9.16 0.40
CA LYS A 22 -23.58 9.61 -0.99
C LYS A 22 -22.23 10.16 -1.43
N LEU A 23 -21.68 9.58 -2.49
CA LEU A 23 -20.48 10.10 -3.12
C LEU A 23 -20.82 11.29 -4.04
N PRO A 24 -19.83 12.15 -4.36
CA PRO A 24 -19.96 13.16 -5.40
C PRO A 24 -20.50 12.58 -6.70
N ASP A 25 -21.24 13.39 -7.45
CA ASP A 25 -21.81 13.06 -8.76
C ASP A 25 -22.71 11.80 -8.78
N GLY A 26 -23.20 11.36 -7.62
CA GLY A 26 -24.03 10.17 -7.51
C GLY A 26 -23.26 8.86 -7.74
N ALA A 27 -21.93 8.87 -7.60
CA ALA A 27 -21.11 7.67 -7.72
C ALA A 27 -21.51 6.61 -6.67
N ARG A 28 -21.30 5.33 -7.02
CA ARG A 28 -21.62 4.19 -6.14
C ARG A 28 -20.39 3.57 -5.49
N VAL A 29 -19.20 3.88 -5.99
CA VAL A 29 -17.93 3.33 -5.54
C VAL A 29 -16.88 4.43 -5.61
N ALA A 30 -16.07 4.55 -4.55
CA ALA A 30 -14.85 5.35 -4.54
C ALA A 30 -13.65 4.40 -4.65
N ILE A 31 -12.71 4.72 -5.53
CA ILE A 31 -11.44 4.00 -5.69
C ILE A 31 -10.32 4.94 -5.27
N LEU A 32 -9.47 4.49 -4.36
CA LEU A 32 -8.31 5.24 -3.88
C LEU A 32 -7.05 4.38 -4.05
N PRO A 33 -6.26 4.60 -5.10
CA PRO A 33 -4.97 3.92 -5.27
C PRO A 33 -3.99 4.39 -4.19
N TYR A 34 -3.47 3.46 -3.40
CA TYR A 34 -2.37 3.72 -2.46
C TYR A 34 -1.08 3.15 -3.03
N ILE A 35 -0.08 4.02 -3.21
CA ILE A 35 1.23 3.65 -3.75
C ILE A 35 2.27 3.83 -2.66
N ASN A 36 2.82 2.73 -2.16
CA ASN A 36 3.93 2.77 -1.20
C ASN A 36 5.24 3.02 -1.93
N ILE A 37 6.02 3.97 -1.43
CA ILE A 37 7.37 4.28 -1.92
C ILE A 37 8.33 3.95 -0.80
N GLU A 38 9.04 2.84 -0.94
CA GLU A 38 9.91 2.29 0.09
C GLU A 38 11.34 2.19 -0.44
N HIS A 39 12.30 2.65 0.36
CA HIS A 39 13.72 2.51 0.07
C HIS A 39 14.37 1.53 1.05
N PHE A 40 15.12 0.57 0.52
CA PHE A 40 15.77 -0.47 1.30
C PHE A 40 17.29 -0.39 1.08
N PRO A 41 18.11 -0.36 2.14
CA PRO A 41 19.57 -0.42 1.99
C PRO A 41 20.05 -1.79 1.49
N ALA A 42 21.00 -1.82 0.55
CA ALA A 42 21.44 -3.05 -0.11
C ALA A 42 22.11 -4.09 0.80
N ALA A 43 22.72 -3.65 1.90
CA ALA A 43 23.46 -4.50 2.83
C ALA A 43 22.74 -4.74 4.17
N ILE A 44 21.45 -4.39 4.26
CA ILE A 44 20.63 -4.69 5.44
C ILE A 44 19.68 -5.84 5.08
N PRO A 45 19.67 -6.94 5.86
CA PRO A 45 18.74 -8.03 5.64
C PRO A 45 17.30 -7.54 5.65
N GLY A 46 16.50 -8.01 4.70
CA GLY A 46 15.06 -7.76 4.61
C GLY A 46 14.33 -8.97 4.08
N THR A 47 13.00 -8.89 3.93
CA THR A 47 12.17 -10.00 3.45
C THR A 47 12.68 -10.57 2.12
N SER A 48 13.06 -11.85 2.10
CA SER A 48 13.55 -12.49 0.87
C SER A 48 12.41 -13.07 0.06
N LEU A 49 12.45 -12.83 -1.26
CA LEU A 49 11.62 -13.54 -2.23
C LEU A 49 12.14 -14.98 -2.42
N ILE A 50 13.47 -15.13 -2.43
CA ILE A 50 14.16 -16.41 -2.57
C ILE A 50 15.09 -16.60 -1.36
N PRO A 51 14.90 -17.66 -0.54
CA PRO A 51 15.71 -17.89 0.65
C PRO A 51 17.18 -18.24 0.34
N GLY A 52 17.46 -18.82 -0.82
CA GLY A 52 18.77 -19.40 -1.15
C GLY A 52 19.95 -18.40 -1.18
N THR A 53 19.68 -17.10 -1.40
CA THR A 53 20.71 -16.05 -1.39
C THR A 53 20.65 -15.15 -0.16
N ALA A 54 19.71 -15.37 0.75
CA ALA A 54 19.39 -14.47 1.86
C ALA A 54 20.54 -14.27 2.87
N ALA A 55 21.52 -15.19 2.88
CA ALA A 55 22.72 -15.08 3.71
C ALA A 55 23.81 -14.18 3.10
N PHE A 56 23.68 -13.75 1.84
CA PHE A 56 24.65 -12.87 1.20
C PHE A 56 24.50 -11.42 1.70
N SER A 57 25.61 -10.69 1.72
CA SER A 57 25.62 -9.27 2.10
C SER A 57 26.59 -8.48 1.21
N PRO A 58 26.10 -7.69 0.23
CA PRO A 58 24.69 -7.55 -0.13
C PRO A 58 24.14 -8.82 -0.80
N ASP A 59 22.82 -8.99 -0.77
CA ASP A 59 22.09 -10.01 -1.54
C ASP A 59 21.54 -9.37 -2.82
N PRO A 60 22.20 -9.51 -3.98
CA PRO A 60 21.83 -8.78 -5.18
C PRO A 60 20.47 -9.23 -5.74
N LEU A 61 20.11 -10.50 -5.53
CA LEU A 61 18.86 -11.06 -6.04
C LEU A 61 17.66 -10.48 -5.29
N ASN A 62 17.72 -10.47 -3.95
CA ASN A 62 16.66 -9.88 -3.15
C ASN A 62 16.71 -8.35 -3.11
N TYR A 63 17.86 -7.72 -3.33
CA TYR A 63 17.94 -6.27 -3.47
C TYR A 63 17.37 -5.80 -4.81
N GLY A 64 17.67 -6.51 -5.91
CA GLY A 64 17.40 -6.04 -7.27
C GLY A 64 15.93 -5.72 -7.57
N TRP A 65 14.98 -6.51 -7.06
CA TRP A 65 13.55 -6.23 -7.28
C TRP A 65 13.06 -4.99 -6.51
N ARG A 66 13.66 -4.69 -5.36
CA ARG A 66 13.37 -3.46 -4.59
C ARG A 66 13.92 -2.23 -5.29
N ASP A 67 15.15 -2.34 -5.77
CA ASP A 67 15.83 -1.28 -6.52
C ASP A 67 15.07 -1.00 -7.83
N TYR A 68 14.58 -2.04 -8.50
CA TYR A 68 13.72 -1.90 -9.68
C TYR A 68 12.45 -1.08 -9.38
N GLY A 69 11.81 -1.31 -8.23
CA GLY A 69 10.62 -0.55 -7.81
C GLY A 69 10.87 0.97 -7.85
N ASN A 70 11.95 1.44 -7.23
CA ASN A 70 12.28 2.87 -7.18
C ASN A 70 12.85 3.41 -8.49
N ARG A 71 13.66 2.62 -9.20
CA ARG A 71 14.36 3.09 -10.41
C ARG A 71 13.51 3.03 -11.67
N VAL A 72 12.51 2.15 -11.73
CA VAL A 72 11.72 1.88 -12.93
C VAL A 72 10.23 1.81 -12.63
N GLY A 73 9.84 0.99 -11.65
CA GLY A 73 8.43 0.71 -11.34
C GLY A 73 7.62 1.97 -11.03
N LEU A 74 8.13 2.81 -10.13
CA LEU A 74 7.50 4.06 -9.72
C LEU A 74 7.24 5.00 -10.90
N TRP A 75 8.24 5.18 -11.77
CA TRP A 75 8.13 6.06 -12.95
C TRP A 75 7.10 5.55 -13.95
N ARG A 76 7.04 4.23 -14.18
CA ARG A 76 6.01 3.63 -15.05
C ARG A 76 4.60 3.80 -14.49
N MET A 77 4.45 3.66 -13.17
CA MET A 77 3.16 3.87 -12.50
C MET A 77 2.72 5.32 -12.59
N MET A 78 3.63 6.28 -12.36
CA MET A 78 3.34 7.71 -12.52
C MET A 78 2.92 8.03 -13.95
N GLU A 79 3.67 7.55 -14.95
CA GLU A 79 3.31 7.76 -16.36
C GLU A 79 1.93 7.19 -16.72
N LEU A 80 1.55 6.03 -16.16
CA LEU A 80 0.22 5.45 -16.36
C LEU A 80 -0.88 6.28 -15.69
N MET A 81 -0.64 6.74 -14.46
CA MET A 81 -1.61 7.56 -13.73
C MET A 81 -1.81 8.90 -14.43
N ASP A 82 -0.75 9.59 -14.85
CA ASP A 82 -0.83 10.85 -15.61
C ASP A 82 -1.65 10.70 -16.91
N LYS A 83 -1.58 9.53 -17.56
CA LYS A 83 -2.39 9.23 -18.76
C LYS A 83 -3.87 9.00 -18.46
N LEU A 84 -4.21 8.60 -17.24
CA LEU A 84 -5.57 8.23 -16.83
C LEU A 84 -6.27 9.34 -16.03
N GLY A 85 -5.54 10.32 -15.49
CA GLY A 85 -6.06 11.50 -14.78
C GLY A 85 -5.90 11.41 -13.27
#